data_AF-A0A956DTT0-F1
#
_entry.id   AF-A0A956DTT0-F1
#
_cell.length_a   1.000
_cell.length_b   1.000
_cell.length_c   1.000
_cell.angle_alpha   90.00
_cell.angle_beta   90.00
_cell.angle_gamma   90.00
#
_symmetry.space_group_name_H-M   'P 1'
#
loop_
_entity.id
_entity.type
_entity.pdbx_description
1 polymer ?
#
loop_
_entity_poly.entity_id
_entity_poly.type
_entity_poly.pdbx_seq_one_letter_code
_entity_poly.pdbx_strand_id
1 'polypeptide(L)' 'MTRAIESVKGVSEVTVAFEAKTAVVQSERCSPDVVEAIGEALQKAGYGGTLR' A
#
# COMPACT_ATOMS: atom_id res chain seq x y z
N MET A 1 11.62 4.55 -0.23
CA MET A 1 10.61 4.28 0.82
C MET A 1 9.42 3.45 0.32
N THR A 2 9.30 3.12 -0.97
CA THR A 2 8.17 2.38 -1.57
C THR A 2 8.28 0.84 -1.57
N ARG A 3 9.50 0.30 -1.38
CA ARG A 3 9.80 -1.15 -1.49
C ARG A 3 8.94 -2.10 -0.65
N ALA A 4 8.43 -1.65 0.50
CA ALA A 4 7.62 -2.50 1.39
C ALA A 4 6.25 -2.85 0.78
N ILE A 5 5.68 -1.95 -0.03
CA ILE A 5 4.36 -2.11 -0.63
C ILE A 5 4.48 -2.74 -2.02
N GLU A 6 5.57 -2.43 -2.75
CA GLU A 6 5.92 -3.10 -4.02
C GLU A 6 6.18 -4.61 -3.85
N SER A 7 6.48 -5.06 -2.62
CA SER A 7 6.66 -6.49 -2.31
C SER A 7 5.34 -7.25 -2.15
N VAL A 8 4.19 -6.56 -2.13
CA VAL A 8 2.87 -7.19 -2.01
C VAL A 8 2.45 -7.77 -3.37
N LYS A 9 2.19 -9.07 -3.40
CA LYS A 9 1.82 -9.81 -4.62
C LYS A 9 0.46 -9.30 -5.14
N GLY A 10 0.47 -8.61 -6.28
CA GLY A 10 -0.72 -7.99 -6.88
C GLY A 10 -0.72 -6.47 -6.88
N VAL A 11 0.26 -5.84 -6.21
CA VAL A 11 0.52 -4.40 -6.34
C VAL A 11 1.37 -4.17 -7.59
N SER A 12 0.89 -3.30 -8.46
CA SER A 12 1.54 -2.98 -9.74
C SER A 12 2.26 -1.64 -9.66
N GLU A 13 1.72 -0.68 -8.91
CA GLU A 13 2.36 0.61 -8.73
C GLU A 13 2.00 1.25 -7.38
N VAL A 14 2.93 1.99 -6.80
CA VAL A 14 2.74 2.68 -5.53
C VAL A 14 3.21 4.12 -5.67
N THR A 15 2.29 5.05 -5.63
CA THR A 15 2.58 6.49 -5.62
C THR A 15 2.39 7.04 -4.22
N VAL A 16 3.47 7.50 -3.59
CA VAL A 16 3.42 8.11 -2.25
C VAL A 16 3.51 9.62 -2.37
N ALA A 17 2.42 10.31 -2.05
CA ALA A 17 2.37 11.76 -1.95
C ALA A 17 2.63 12.19 -0.50
N PHE A 18 3.91 12.39 -0.16
CA PHE A 18 4.33 12.79 1.19
C PHE A 18 3.70 14.11 1.65
N GLU A 19 3.61 15.11 0.78
CA GLU A 19 3.00 16.41 1.10
C GLU A 19 1.51 16.28 1.45
N ALA A 20 0.79 15.40 0.75
CA ALA A 20 -0.61 15.12 1.02
C ALA A 20 -0.81 14.05 2.11
N LYS A 21 0.27 13.47 2.66
CA LYS A 21 0.25 12.28 3.52
C LYS A 21 -0.65 11.16 2.99
N THR A 22 -0.68 11.01 1.67
CA THR A 22 -1.54 10.04 0.98
C THR A 22 -0.68 9.07 0.18
N ALA A 23 -1.07 7.81 0.12
CA ALA A 23 -0.47 6.83 -0.76
C ALA A 23 -1.55 6.25 -1.67
N VAL A 24 -1.32 6.28 -2.99
CA VAL A 24 -2.15 5.64 -3.99
C VAL A 24 -1.48 4.35 -4.38
N VAL A 25 -2.19 3.24 -4.23
CA VAL A 25 -1.70 1.92 -4.62
C VAL A 25 -2.53 1.42 -5.79
N GLN A 26 -1.89 1.26 -6.94
CA GLN A 26 -2.48 0.59 -8.09
C GLN A 26 -2.18 -0.90 -8.00
N SER A 27 -3.22 -1.70 -8.22
CA SER A 27 -3.13 -3.16 -8.23
C SER A 27 -3.75 -3.71 -9.51
N GLU A 28 -3.10 -4.69 -10.12
CA GLU A 28 -3.64 -5.43 -11.28
C GLU A 28 -4.87 -6.28 -10.90
N ARG A 29 -5.03 -6.60 -9.61
CA ARG A 29 -6.22 -7.23 -9.07
C ARG A 29 -6.78 -6.42 -7.91
N CYS A 30 -7.98 -5.89 -8.11
CA CYS A 30 -8.79 -5.34 -7.03
C CYS A 30 -9.39 -6.49 -6.22
N SER A 31 -8.59 -7.09 -5.33
CA SER A 31 -9.00 -8.17 -4.44
C SER A 31 -8.84 -7.73 -2.98
N PRO A 32 -9.76 -8.11 -2.08
CA PRO A 32 -9.70 -7.73 -0.67
C PRO A 32 -8.38 -8.16 0.01
N ASP A 33 -7.83 -9.32 -0.37
CA ASP A 33 -6.49 -9.77 0.07
C ASP A 33 -5.37 -8.76 -0.20
N VAL A 34 -5.43 -8.04 -1.32
CA VAL A 34 -4.39 -7.04 -1.66
C VAL A 34 -4.48 -5.84 -0.73
N VAL A 35 -5.70 -5.42 -0.39
CA VAL A 35 -5.94 -4.32 0.55
C VAL A 35 -5.47 -4.69 1.95
N GLU A 36 -5.80 -5.89 2.43
CA GLU A 36 -5.30 -6.39 3.72
C GLU A 36 -3.77 -6.48 3.74
N ALA A 37 -3.15 -7.06 2.70
CA ALA A 37 -1.70 -7.20 2.62
C ALA A 37 -0.96 -5.85 2.58
N ILE A 38 -1.52 -4.84 1.90
CA ILE A 38 -0.99 -3.46 1.94
C ILE A 38 -1.12 -2.89 3.37
N GLY A 39 -2.26 -3.11 4.02
CA GLY A 39 -2.50 -2.67 5.40
C GLY A 39 -1.50 -3.29 6.39
N GLU A 40 -1.26 -4.59 6.29
CA GLU A 40 -0.25 -5.30 7.09
C GLU A 40 1.17 -4.80 6.81
N ALA A 41 1.52 -4.58 5.53
CA ALA A 41 2.83 -4.07 5.15
C ALA A 41 3.08 -2.67 5.71
N LEU A 42 2.07 -1.79 5.67
CA LEU A 42 2.12 -0.46 6.27
C LEU A 42 2.27 -0.54 7.79
N GLN A 43 1.50 -1.40 8.46
CA GLN A 43 1.57 -1.60 9.90
C GLN A 43 2.94 -2.12 10.35
N LYS A 44 3.51 -3.10 9.64
CA LYS A 44 4.87 -3.63 9.90
C LYS A 44 5.95 -2.57 9.70
N ALA A 45 5.74 -1.65 8.76
CA ALA A 45 6.64 -0.52 8.54
C ALA A 45 6.45 0.62 9.57
N GLY A 46 5.51 0.48 10.51
CA GLY A 46 5.24 1.46 11.56
C GLY A 46 4.29 2.59 11.14
N TYR A 47 3.65 2.46 9.97
CA TYR A 47 2.68 3.44 9.47
C TYR A 47 1.25 2.98 9.80
N GLY A 48 0.54 3.80 10.58
CA GLY A 48 -0.89 3.65 10.81
C GLY A 48 -1.69 4.50 9.82
N GLY A 49 -2.69 3.91 9.17
CA GLY A 49 -3.53 4.61 8.21
C GLY A 49 -4.84 3.86 7.93
N THR A 50 -5.84 4.60 7.43
CA THR A 50 -7.10 4.03 6.97
C THR A 50 -7.04 3.85 5.46
N LEU A 51 -7.09 2.60 5.00
CA LEU A 51 -7.31 2.27 3.59
C LEU A 51 -8.77 2.60 3.25
N ARG A 52 -8.99 3.40 2.21
CA ARG A 52 -10.32 3.84 1.76
C ARG A 52 -10.47 3.64 0.27
#